data_AF-A0A172RZU4-F1
#
_entry.id   AF-A0A172RZU4-F1
#
_cell.length_a   1.000
_cell.length_b   1.000
_cell.length_c   1.000
_cell.angle_alpha   90.00
_cell.angle_beta   90.00
_cell.angle_gamma   90.00
#
_symmetry.space_group_name_H-M   'P 1'
#
loop_
_entity.id
_entity.type
_entity.pdbx_description
1 polymer ?
#
loop_
_entity_poly.entity_id
_entity_poly.type
_entity_poly.pdbx_seq_one_letter_code
_entity_poly.pdbx_strand_id
1 'polypeptide(L)'
;MKLSADEIRELDALLEPLYADEQVQSMNDFVQHGAVSTYAHCRNVTDASFWINRHLGFHADEPTLVTAALLHDFYLYDWHGSGWRHSYRHPLCASRNAQARFGISERTASAIESHMWPIGITRPPRTREALVLCIADKYCALLETLLLRKEAKSLCR
;
A
#
# COMPACT_ATOMS: atom_id res chain seq x y z
N MET A 1 -12.80 -6.42 -6.89
CA MET A 1 -12.63 -7.22 -5.66
C MET A 1 -13.49 -6.56 -4.59
N LYS A 2 -14.28 -7.31 -3.81
CA LYS A 2 -15.16 -6.72 -2.78
C LYS A 2 -15.06 -7.54 -1.50
N LEU A 3 -14.81 -6.85 -0.39
CA LEU A 3 -14.80 -7.44 0.94
C LEU A 3 -16.23 -7.55 1.46
N SER A 4 -16.51 -8.59 2.23
CA SER A 4 -17.73 -8.71 3.02
C SER A 4 -17.74 -7.71 4.18
N ALA A 5 -18.91 -7.46 4.76
CA ALA A 5 -19.04 -6.57 5.92
C ALA A 5 -18.21 -7.05 7.12
N ASP A 6 -18.01 -8.37 7.26
CA ASP A 6 -17.24 -8.95 8.35
C ASP A 6 -15.74 -8.75 8.11
N GLU A 7 -15.28 -8.98 6.88
CA GLU A 7 -13.90 -8.70 6.47
C GLU A 7 -13.52 -7.23 6.62
N ILE A 8 -14.44 -6.31 6.30
CA ILE A 8 -14.21 -4.87 6.50
C ILE A 8 -14.01 -4.58 7.99
N ARG A 9 -14.87 -5.10 8.87
CA ARG A 9 -14.74 -4.87 10.32
C ARG A 9 -13.44 -5.42 10.89
N GLU A 10 -13.02 -6.59 10.42
CA GLU A 10 -11.75 -7.19 10.84
C GLU A 10 -10.54 -6.39 10.34
N LEU A 11 -10.58 -5.94 9.09
CA LEU A 11 -9.54 -5.09 8.51
C LEU A 11 -9.43 -3.75 9.25
N ASP A 12 -10.56 -3.09 9.49
CA ASP A 12 -10.61 -1.82 10.22
C ASP A 12 -10.08 -2.00 11.65
N ALA A 13 -10.43 -3.10 12.34
CA ALA A 13 -9.90 -3.38 13.67
C ALA A 13 -8.37 -3.55 13.70
N LEU A 14 -7.77 -4.10 12.64
CA LEU A 14 -6.31 -4.24 12.53
C LEU A 14 -5.60 -2.88 12.29
N LEU A 15 -6.29 -1.93 11.67
CA LEU A 15 -5.69 -0.69 11.16
C LEU A 15 -6.17 0.57 11.87
N GLU A 16 -7.12 0.47 12.79
CA GLU A 16 -7.70 1.61 13.51
C GLU A 16 -6.64 2.59 14.06
N PRO A 17 -5.54 2.14 14.71
CA PRO A 17 -4.52 3.07 15.21
C PRO A 17 -3.80 3.84 14.10
N LEU A 18 -3.63 3.21 12.93
CA LEU A 18 -2.97 3.82 11.77
C LEU A 18 -3.91 4.77 11.03
N TYR A 19 -5.20 4.44 10.94
CA TYR A 19 -6.18 5.32 10.31
C TYR A 19 -6.38 6.62 11.10
N ALA A 20 -6.26 6.61 12.41
CA ALA A 20 -6.36 7.82 13.22
C ALA A 20 -5.08 8.70 13.21
N ASP A 21 -3.97 8.22 12.63
CA ASP A 21 -2.69 8.93 12.67
C ASP A 21 -2.65 10.13 11.69
N GLU A 22 -2.25 11.29 12.18
CA GLU A 22 -2.22 12.54 11.39
C GLU A 22 -1.28 12.47 10.19
N GLN A 23 -0.13 11.78 10.29
CA GLN A 23 0.79 11.66 9.15
C GLN A 23 0.22 10.70 8.11
N VAL A 24 -0.42 9.63 8.55
CA VAL A 24 -1.15 8.74 7.62
C VAL A 24 -2.24 9.51 6.89
N GLN A 25 -3.00 10.35 7.60
CA GLN A 25 -4.02 11.21 6.99
C GLN A 25 -3.43 12.26 6.03
N SER A 26 -2.25 12.81 6.32
CA SER A 26 -1.56 13.77 5.43
C SER A 26 -1.16 13.19 4.08
N MET A 27 -1.16 11.85 3.92
CA MET A 27 -0.98 11.24 2.59
C MET A 27 -2.07 11.63 1.59
N ASN A 28 -3.18 12.25 2.03
CA ASN A 28 -4.19 12.83 1.15
C ASN A 28 -3.69 14.07 0.38
N ASP A 29 -2.65 14.74 0.88
CA ASP A 29 -2.13 15.98 0.30
C ASP A 29 -1.20 15.72 -0.89
N PHE A 30 -0.85 14.46 -1.15
CA PHE A 30 0.03 14.05 -2.24
C PHE A 30 -0.74 13.23 -3.26
N VAL A 31 -0.53 13.51 -4.55
CA VAL A 31 -1.10 12.72 -5.64
C VAL A 31 -0.21 11.50 -5.89
N GLN A 32 -0.83 10.34 -6.12
CA GLN A 32 -0.15 9.12 -6.52
C GLN A 32 -0.39 8.81 -8.00
N HIS A 33 -1.65 8.57 -8.40
CA HIS A 33 -2.00 8.20 -9.78
C HIS A 33 -3.16 9.05 -10.30
N GLY A 34 -2.92 9.88 -11.32
CA GLY A 34 -3.96 10.72 -11.91
C GLY A 34 -4.52 11.73 -10.91
N ALA A 35 -5.73 11.49 -10.41
CA ALA A 35 -6.37 12.30 -9.36
C ALA A 35 -6.48 11.55 -8.01
N VAL A 36 -5.88 10.38 -7.89
CA VAL A 36 -5.89 9.56 -6.67
C VAL A 36 -4.77 10.01 -5.75
N SER A 37 -5.10 10.32 -4.50
CA SER A 37 -4.10 10.65 -3.48
C SER A 37 -3.29 9.42 -3.05
N THR A 38 -2.11 9.61 -2.47
CA THR A 38 -1.30 8.54 -1.90
C THR A 38 -2.08 7.77 -0.84
N TYR A 39 -2.82 8.45 0.03
CA TYR A 39 -3.69 7.80 1.01
C TYR A 39 -4.73 6.88 0.36
N ALA A 40 -5.46 7.39 -0.64
CA ALA A 40 -6.50 6.63 -1.33
C ALA A 40 -5.92 5.42 -2.06
N HIS A 41 -4.74 5.56 -2.67
CA HIS A 41 -4.01 4.46 -3.28
C HIS A 41 -3.65 3.39 -2.24
N CYS A 42 -3.01 3.77 -1.13
CA CYS A 42 -2.65 2.82 -0.06
C CYS A 42 -3.89 2.11 0.52
N ARG A 43 -5.01 2.81 0.69
CA ARG A 43 -6.29 2.20 1.10
C ARG A 43 -6.78 1.16 0.09
N ASN A 44 -6.80 1.49 -1.21
CA ASN A 44 -7.20 0.55 -2.27
C ASN A 44 -6.30 -0.70 -2.27
N VAL A 45 -4.98 -0.52 -2.14
CA VAL A 45 -3.99 -1.60 -2.09
C VAL A 45 -4.17 -2.46 -0.84
N THR A 46 -4.51 -1.85 0.30
CA THR A 46 -4.81 -2.54 1.55
C THR A 46 -6.02 -3.46 1.38
N ASP A 47 -7.14 -2.93 0.88
CA ASP A 47 -8.36 -3.70 0.66
C ASP A 47 -8.12 -4.86 -0.34
N ALA A 48 -7.40 -4.57 -1.43
CA ALA A 48 -7.06 -5.57 -2.43
C ALA A 48 -6.11 -6.65 -1.87
N SER A 49 -5.13 -6.26 -1.04
CA SER A 49 -4.20 -7.20 -0.42
C SER A 49 -4.92 -8.16 0.52
N PHE A 50 -5.82 -7.64 1.36
CA PHE A 50 -6.61 -8.45 2.28
C PHE A 50 -7.53 -9.42 1.52
N TRP A 51 -8.21 -8.93 0.48
CA TRP A 51 -9.03 -9.75 -0.40
C TRP A 51 -8.21 -10.86 -1.08
N ILE A 52 -7.08 -10.51 -1.71
CA ILE A 52 -6.20 -11.48 -2.39
C ILE A 52 -5.72 -12.54 -1.41
N ASN A 53 -5.30 -12.14 -0.21
CA ASN A 53 -4.79 -13.07 0.79
C ASN A 53 -5.81 -14.14 1.18
N ARG A 54 -7.05 -13.72 1.46
CA ARG A 54 -8.14 -14.59 1.91
C ARG A 54 -8.75 -15.42 0.80
N HIS A 55 -9.06 -14.80 -0.33
CA HIS A 55 -9.80 -15.47 -1.40
C HIS A 55 -8.94 -16.30 -2.35
N LEU A 56 -7.64 -16.00 -2.45
CA LEU A 56 -6.70 -16.74 -3.29
C LEU A 56 -5.77 -17.66 -2.49
N GLY A 57 -5.95 -17.77 -1.16
CA GLY A 57 -5.26 -18.75 -0.33
C GLY A 57 -3.76 -18.52 -0.20
N PHE A 58 -3.30 -17.25 -0.19
CA PHE A 58 -1.88 -16.97 0.01
C PHE A 58 -1.42 -17.24 1.44
N HIS A 59 -2.33 -17.19 2.43
CA HIS A 59 -2.05 -17.46 3.84
C HIS A 59 -0.84 -16.66 4.36
N ALA A 60 -0.78 -15.38 4.01
CA ALA A 60 0.13 -14.40 4.59
C ALA A 60 -0.39 -13.95 5.96
N ASP A 61 0.52 -13.48 6.83
CA ASP A 61 0.16 -12.89 8.11
C ASP A 61 -0.59 -11.58 7.89
N GLU A 62 -1.87 -11.55 8.26
CA GLU A 62 -2.77 -10.43 7.95
C GLU A 62 -2.31 -9.12 8.59
N PRO A 63 -1.98 -9.04 9.90
CA PRO A 63 -1.51 -7.80 10.50
C PRO A 63 -0.27 -7.22 9.81
N THR A 64 0.72 -8.08 9.50
CA THR A 64 1.91 -7.65 8.75
C THR A 64 1.56 -7.17 7.34
N LEU A 65 0.71 -7.92 6.62
CA LEU A 65 0.33 -7.60 5.24
C LEU A 65 -0.40 -6.27 5.16
N VAL A 66 -1.45 -6.07 5.97
CA VAL A 66 -2.31 -4.88 5.86
C VAL A 66 -1.59 -3.64 6.39
N THR A 67 -0.73 -3.78 7.39
CA THR A 67 0.14 -2.69 7.86
C THR A 67 1.14 -2.29 6.78
N ALA A 68 1.82 -3.27 6.16
CA ALA A 68 2.75 -2.99 5.06
C ALA A 68 2.02 -2.36 3.86
N ALA A 69 0.82 -2.83 3.53
CA ALA A 69 0.02 -2.30 2.44
C ALA A 69 -0.45 -0.86 2.68
N LEU A 70 -0.86 -0.51 3.90
CA LEU A 70 -1.26 0.86 4.22
C LEU A 70 -0.06 1.83 4.19
N LEU A 71 1.14 1.35 4.51
CA LEU A 71 2.33 2.17 4.71
C LEU A 71 3.36 2.07 3.57
N HIS A 72 3.10 1.32 2.49
CA HIS A 72 4.11 1.05 1.47
C HIS A 72 4.62 2.33 0.76
N ASP A 73 3.76 3.34 0.68
CA ASP A 73 4.02 4.67 0.13
C ASP A 73 4.00 5.79 1.19
N PHE A 74 4.30 5.46 2.45
CA PHE A 74 4.40 6.42 3.56
C PHE A 74 5.67 7.30 3.48
N TYR A 75 5.93 7.89 2.31
CA TYR A 75 7.11 8.71 2.02
C TYR A 75 6.92 10.20 2.38
N LEU A 76 5.67 10.68 2.46
CA LEU A 76 5.28 12.03 2.95
C LEU A 76 5.82 13.23 2.16
N TYR A 77 5.85 13.14 0.82
CA TYR A 77 6.24 14.25 -0.07
C TYR A 77 5.64 14.07 -1.46
N ASP A 78 5.42 15.16 -2.20
CA ASP A 78 5.02 15.05 -3.60
C ASP A 78 6.20 14.58 -4.47
N TRP A 79 6.05 13.45 -5.15
CA TRP A 79 7.11 12.87 -5.97
C TRP A 79 7.10 13.36 -7.42
N HIS A 80 6.07 14.07 -7.87
CA HIS A 80 5.97 14.56 -9.24
C HIS A 80 7.18 15.46 -9.59
N GLY A 81 7.96 15.06 -10.60
CA GLY A 81 9.22 15.71 -10.97
C GLY A 81 10.49 15.02 -10.48
N SER A 82 10.40 14.01 -9.60
CA SER A 82 11.54 13.23 -9.12
C SER A 82 12.06 12.19 -10.12
N GLY A 83 11.29 11.91 -11.18
CA GLY A 83 11.63 10.95 -12.22
C GLY A 83 11.78 9.52 -11.72
N TRP A 84 12.49 8.69 -12.50
CA TRP A 84 12.68 7.25 -12.23
C TRP A 84 13.32 6.95 -10.87
N ARG A 85 14.10 7.89 -10.32
CA ARG A 85 14.79 7.72 -9.02
C ARG A 85 13.82 7.54 -7.86
N HIS A 86 12.61 8.07 -7.96
CA HIS A 86 11.59 7.91 -6.94
C HIS A 86 11.27 6.43 -6.71
N SER A 87 11.04 5.66 -7.78
CA SER A 87 10.72 4.23 -7.74
C SER A 87 11.73 3.37 -6.99
N TYR A 88 12.99 3.81 -6.88
CA TYR A 88 14.03 3.10 -6.13
C TYR A 88 14.18 3.57 -4.68
N ARG A 89 13.82 4.82 -4.40
CA ARG A 89 14.08 5.47 -3.10
C ARG A 89 12.86 5.48 -2.20
N HIS A 90 11.66 5.60 -2.73
CA HIS A 90 10.46 5.68 -1.90
C HIS A 90 10.21 4.43 -1.06
N PRO A 91 10.51 3.17 -1.50
CA PRO A 91 10.27 2.01 -0.63
C PRO A 91 11.14 2.08 0.63
N LEU A 92 12.38 2.58 0.49
CA LEU A 92 13.29 2.79 1.61
C LEU A 92 12.84 3.97 2.50
N CYS A 93 12.33 5.04 1.89
CA CYS A 93 11.83 6.19 2.63
C CYS A 93 10.59 5.82 3.45
N ALA A 94 9.62 5.15 2.82
CA ALA A 94 8.40 4.68 3.45
C ALA A 94 8.71 3.69 4.59
N SER A 95 9.57 2.70 4.35
CA SER A 95 10.03 1.75 5.38
C SER A 95 10.64 2.47 6.58
N ARG A 96 11.56 3.42 6.36
CA ARG A 96 12.19 4.20 7.44
C ARG A 96 11.20 5.08 8.20
N ASN A 97 10.31 5.77 7.49
CA ASN A 97 9.29 6.60 8.10
C ASN A 97 8.33 5.76 8.94
N ALA A 98 7.89 4.61 8.43
CA ALA A 98 7.01 3.69 9.13
C ALA A 98 7.68 3.09 10.37
N GLN A 99 8.96 2.72 10.29
CA GLN A 99 9.74 2.28 11.45
C GLN A 99 9.87 3.39 12.49
N ALA A 100 10.20 4.61 12.08
CA ALA A 100 10.36 5.75 12.99
C ALA A 100 9.05 6.16 13.66
N ARG A 101 7.92 6.13 12.94
CA ARG A 101 6.62 6.58 13.43
C ARG A 101 5.89 5.50 14.25
N PHE A 102 5.95 4.25 13.82
CA PHE A 102 5.10 3.17 14.36
C PHE A 102 5.89 1.97 14.92
N GLY A 103 7.22 1.93 14.80
CA GLY A 103 8.02 0.82 15.30
C GLY A 103 7.70 -0.51 14.60
N ILE A 104 7.35 -0.48 13.31
CA ILE A 104 6.98 -1.69 12.56
C ILE A 104 8.08 -2.77 12.59
N SER A 105 7.67 -4.03 12.50
CA SER A 105 8.60 -5.17 12.49
C SER A 105 9.48 -5.20 11.24
N GLU A 106 10.64 -5.86 11.33
CA GLU A 106 11.52 -6.09 10.17
C GLU A 106 10.81 -6.80 9.01
N ARG A 107 9.87 -7.69 9.31
CA ARG A 107 9.05 -8.38 8.30
C ARG A 107 8.15 -7.41 7.54
N THR A 108 7.49 -6.49 8.26
CA THR A 108 6.66 -5.42 7.67
C THR A 108 7.52 -4.49 6.81
N ALA A 109 8.65 -4.05 7.36
CA ALA A 109 9.60 -3.20 6.66
C ALA A 109 10.13 -3.87 5.38
N SER A 110 10.49 -5.15 5.44
CA SER A 110 10.94 -5.90 4.26
C SER A 110 9.85 -6.03 3.20
N ALA A 111 8.58 -6.14 3.59
CA ALA A 111 7.46 -6.15 2.65
C ALA A 111 7.31 -4.79 1.95
N ILE A 112 7.38 -3.69 2.72
CA ILE A 112 7.40 -2.33 2.16
C ILE A 112 8.59 -2.15 1.21
N GLU A 113 9.80 -2.54 1.57
CA GLU A 113 10.97 -2.31 0.72
C GLU A 113 10.95 -3.10 -0.60
N SER A 114 10.26 -4.24 -0.62
CA SER A 114 10.11 -5.10 -1.79
C SER A 114 8.96 -4.72 -2.70
N HIS A 115 8.02 -3.85 -2.28
CA HIS A 115 6.74 -3.69 -2.96
C HIS A 115 6.88 -3.22 -4.42
N MET A 116 7.97 -2.57 -4.82
CA MET A 116 8.19 -2.14 -6.20
C MET A 116 8.61 -3.27 -7.16
N TRP A 117 8.99 -4.46 -6.68
CA TRP A 117 9.38 -5.55 -7.57
C TRP A 117 8.23 -5.94 -8.53
N PRO A 118 8.50 -6.22 -9.82
CA PRO A 118 9.80 -6.31 -10.50
C PRO A 118 10.33 -4.97 -11.06
N ILE A 119 9.66 -3.84 -10.81
CA ILE A 119 10.11 -2.53 -11.27
C ILE A 119 11.44 -2.20 -10.58
N GLY A 120 12.45 -1.91 -11.39
CA GLY A 120 13.81 -1.66 -10.92
C GLY A 120 14.60 -2.89 -10.47
N ILE A 121 14.04 -4.12 -10.53
CA ILE A 121 14.66 -5.44 -10.25
C ILE A 121 15.29 -5.56 -8.83
N THR A 122 15.32 -4.50 -8.04
CA THR A 122 15.88 -4.49 -6.70
C THR A 122 14.88 -5.05 -5.69
N ARG A 123 15.35 -5.92 -4.78
CA ARG A 123 14.60 -6.47 -3.62
C ARG A 123 13.39 -7.36 -3.98
N PRO A 124 13.63 -8.58 -4.50
CA PRO A 124 12.55 -9.54 -4.76
C PRO A 124 11.75 -9.85 -3.47
N PRO A 125 10.43 -10.08 -3.55
CA PRO A 125 9.61 -10.40 -2.40
C PRO A 125 10.05 -11.74 -1.79
N ARG A 126 10.44 -11.73 -0.51
CA ARG A 126 10.91 -12.92 0.22
C ARG A 126 9.84 -13.55 1.11
N THR A 127 8.73 -12.86 1.29
CA THR A 127 7.62 -13.31 2.12
C THR A 127 6.32 -13.29 1.34
N ARG A 128 5.32 -14.00 1.84
CA ARG A 128 3.97 -14.03 1.25
C ARG A 128 3.34 -12.64 1.30
N GLU A 129 3.57 -11.88 2.38
CA GLU A 129 3.06 -10.52 2.52
C GLU A 129 3.63 -9.61 1.42
N ALA A 130 4.96 -9.66 1.22
CA ALA A 130 5.62 -8.89 0.18
C ALA A 130 5.11 -9.24 -1.22
N LEU A 131 4.88 -10.52 -1.50
CA LEU A 131 4.36 -10.98 -2.78
C LEU A 131 2.93 -10.48 -3.03
N VAL A 132 2.04 -10.64 -2.04
CA VAL A 132 0.64 -10.18 -2.13
C VAL A 132 0.60 -8.66 -2.30
N LEU A 133 1.36 -7.93 -1.48
CA LEU A 133 1.48 -6.47 -1.59
C LEU A 133 1.96 -6.05 -2.98
N CYS A 134 3.00 -6.70 -3.52
CA CYS A 134 3.45 -6.42 -4.88
C CYS A 134 2.33 -6.59 -5.90
N ILE A 135 1.55 -7.66 -5.83
CA ILE A 135 0.48 -7.93 -6.80
C ILE A 135 -0.65 -6.90 -6.66
N ALA A 136 -1.06 -6.61 -5.43
CA ALA A 136 -2.15 -5.67 -5.13
C ALA A 136 -1.81 -4.24 -5.58
N ASP A 137 -0.59 -3.78 -5.30
CA ASP A 137 -0.06 -2.48 -5.73
C ASP A 137 -0.20 -2.27 -7.25
N LYS A 138 0.33 -3.20 -8.07
CA LYS A 138 0.27 -3.03 -9.54
C LYS A 138 -1.15 -3.15 -10.06
N TYR A 139 -1.97 -4.00 -9.45
CA TYR A 139 -3.38 -4.11 -9.79
C TYR A 139 -4.10 -2.77 -9.58
N CYS A 140 -3.95 -2.16 -8.41
CA CYS A 140 -4.54 -0.87 -8.09
C CYS A 140 -3.97 0.24 -8.99
N ALA A 141 -2.65 0.34 -9.12
CA ALA A 141 -1.98 1.34 -9.96
C ALA A 141 -2.45 1.28 -11.43
N LEU A 142 -2.62 0.07 -11.98
CA LEU A 142 -3.13 -0.14 -13.33
C LEU A 142 -4.57 0.37 -13.47
N LEU A 143 -5.45 0.02 -12.54
CA LEU A 143 -6.85 0.47 -12.57
C LEU A 143 -6.98 1.98 -12.39
N GLU A 144 -6.22 2.56 -11.46
CA GLU A 144 -6.24 4.01 -11.20
C GLU A 144 -5.75 4.78 -12.43
N THR A 145 -4.67 4.31 -13.06
CA THR A 145 -4.11 4.97 -14.25
C THR A 145 -5.01 4.83 -15.48
N LEU A 146 -5.68 3.68 -15.66
CA LEU A 146 -6.50 3.42 -16.84
C LEU A 146 -7.95 3.92 -16.71
N LEU A 147 -8.58 3.73 -15.55
CA LEU A 147 -10.00 4.01 -15.34
C LEU A 147 -10.27 5.40 -14.75
N LEU A 148 -9.38 5.91 -13.88
CA LEU A 148 -9.60 7.18 -13.18
C LEU A 148 -9.01 8.40 -13.91
N ARG A 149 -8.52 8.23 -15.14
CA ARG A 149 -8.39 9.33 -16.10
C ARG A 149 -9.73 9.91 -16.54
N LYS A 150 -10.86 9.23 -16.29
CA LYS A 150 -12.18 9.63 -16.77
C LYS A 150 -13.18 10.11 -15.73
N GLU A 151 -13.07 9.78 -14.44
CA GLU A 151 -13.89 10.36 -13.37
C GLU A 151 -13.44 9.83 -11.99
N ALA A 152 -13.41 10.68 -10.97
CA ALA A 152 -13.02 10.33 -9.61
C ALA A 152 -14.08 9.45 -8.92
N LYS A 153 -13.90 8.13 -8.93
CA LYS A 153 -14.65 7.19 -8.08
C LYS A 153 -13.69 6.21 -7.41
N SER A 154 -13.86 6.01 -6.10
CA SER A 154 -13.12 5.01 -5.31
C SER A 154 -13.29 3.61 -5.93
N LEU A 155 -12.19 2.87 -6.07
CA LEU A 155 -12.14 1.56 -6.74
C LEU A 155 -12.67 0.42 -5.87
N CYS A 156 -12.69 0.62 -4.55
CA CYS A 156 -13.23 -0.33 -3.59
C CYS A 156 -14.14 0.37 -2.57
N ARG A 157 -15.38 -0.13 -2.52
CA ARG A 157 -16.20 -0.35 -1.32
C ARG A 157 -16.98 -1.66 -1.54
#